data_AF-A0A7S1VW08-F1
#
_entry.id   AF-A0A7S1VW08-F1
#
_cell.length_a   1.000
_cell.length_b   1.000
_cell.length_c   1.000
_cell.angle_alpha   90.00
_cell.angle_beta   90.00
_cell.angle_gamma   90.00
#
_symmetry.space_group_name_H-M   'P 1'
#
loop_
_entity.id
_entity.type
_entity.pdbx_description
1 polymer ?
#
loop_
_entity_poly.entity_id
_entity_poly.type
_entity_poly.pdbx_seq_one_letter_code
_entity_poly.pdbx_strand_id
1 'polypeptide(L)'
;VKAGLFHSIYGTEGFQGFSLPLSERPAIIDLIGKSAEKLSFIFCMVDRSTVDDSVFAWEPACTTENYTFRARPEMGRFPIELNKEEWLDFIELTLADWLEQVEGAAATPSKLYLWKTGEAYAYRRMAYRKMSEVLVAERPKRLKDIVPQMYDAVMGTESPATRSLVQPRTPPQSDAAAAALAALRSVGEDIPEDFSPQVVAGLEAALA
;
A
#
# COMPACT_ATOMS: atom_id res chain seq x y z
N VAL A 1 -15.42 8.90 2.22
CA VAL A 1 -15.05 8.92 3.66
C VAL A 1 -13.99 9.99 3.86
N LYS A 2 -14.03 10.77 4.96
CA LYS A 2 -13.07 11.87 5.22
C LYS A 2 -11.60 11.42 5.31
N ALA A 3 -11.36 10.14 5.57
CA ALA A 3 -10.03 9.53 5.64
C ALA A 3 -9.19 9.79 4.37
N GLY A 4 -9.80 9.88 3.19
CA GLY A 4 -9.08 10.16 1.95
C GLY A 4 -8.25 11.46 1.98
N LEU A 5 -8.67 12.49 2.72
CA LEU A 5 -7.90 13.74 2.85
C LEU A 5 -6.88 13.73 4.00
N PHE A 6 -6.95 12.75 4.90
CA PHE A 6 -6.17 12.69 6.15
C PHE A 6 -5.31 11.42 6.26
N HIS A 7 -5.33 10.55 5.25
CA HIS A 7 -4.75 9.21 5.33
C HIS A 7 -3.23 9.21 5.62
N SER A 8 -2.53 10.29 5.25
CA SER A 8 -1.09 10.48 5.47
C SER A 8 -0.75 11.40 6.66
N ILE A 9 -1.71 11.78 7.50
CA ILE A 9 -1.57 12.86 8.50
C ILE A 9 -0.50 12.59 9.58
N TYR A 10 -0.23 11.32 9.91
CA TYR A 10 0.76 10.93 10.92
C TYR A 10 2.09 10.42 10.33
N GLY A 11 2.29 10.62 9.02
CA GLY A 11 3.43 10.07 8.29
C GLY A 11 3.27 8.59 7.99
N THR A 12 3.56 8.19 6.75
CA THR A 12 3.36 6.83 6.26
C THR A 12 4.69 6.07 6.19
N GLU A 13 4.62 4.79 5.78
CA GLU A 13 5.82 4.01 5.46
C GLU A 13 6.68 4.68 4.39
N GLY A 14 6.05 5.39 3.44
CA GLY A 14 6.71 6.03 2.30
C GLY A 14 6.82 7.57 2.36
N PHE A 15 6.27 8.19 3.41
CA PHE A 15 6.27 9.64 3.59
C PHE A 15 6.46 10.00 5.07
N GLN A 16 7.66 10.42 5.43
CA GLN A 16 8.02 10.79 6.81
C GLN A 16 8.36 12.29 6.95
N GLY A 17 7.90 13.13 6.02
CA GLY A 17 8.14 14.58 6.04
C GLY A 17 7.33 15.28 7.14
N PHE A 18 6.40 16.15 6.75
CA PHE A 18 5.49 16.76 7.73
C PHE A 18 4.48 15.73 8.22
N SER A 19 4.43 15.52 9.55
CA SER A 19 3.44 14.67 10.21
C SER A 19 3.01 15.28 11.53
N LEU A 20 1.74 15.09 11.89
CA LEU A 20 1.25 15.44 13.22
C LEU A 20 1.68 14.37 14.23
N PRO A 21 1.99 14.76 15.48
CA PRO A 21 2.29 13.79 16.52
C PRO A 21 1.03 13.00 16.91
N LEU A 22 1.20 11.76 17.36
CA LEU A 22 0.09 10.91 17.80
C LEU A 22 -0.67 11.47 19.03
N SER A 23 -0.13 12.48 19.71
CA SER A 23 -0.84 13.23 20.74
C SER A 23 -2.04 14.02 20.20
N GLU A 24 -2.07 14.34 18.90
CA GLU A 24 -3.17 15.08 18.25
C GLU A 24 -4.36 14.20 17.86
N ARG A 25 -4.27 12.88 18.05
CA ARG A 25 -5.35 11.95 17.68
C ARG A 25 -6.72 12.36 18.22
N PRO A 26 -6.91 12.83 19.47
CA PRO A 26 -8.20 13.30 19.94
C PRO A 26 -8.78 14.44 19.08
N ALA A 27 -7.96 15.44 18.75
CA ALA A 27 -8.39 16.57 17.91
C ALA A 27 -8.77 16.13 16.48
N ILE A 28 -8.02 15.17 15.92
CA ILE A 28 -8.33 14.59 14.61
C ILE A 28 -9.62 13.76 14.66
N ILE A 29 -9.84 12.95 15.70
CA ILE A 29 -11.08 12.20 15.91
C ILE A 29 -12.28 13.16 15.95
N ASP A 30 -12.18 14.28 16.65
CA ASP A 30 -13.25 15.28 16.72
C ASP A 30 -13.55 15.90 15.35
N LEU A 31 -12.54 16.08 14.50
CA LEU A 31 -12.67 16.69 13.18
C LEU A 31 -13.26 15.75 12.12
N ILE A 32 -12.73 14.53 12.03
CA ILE A 32 -13.05 13.60 10.93
C ILE A 32 -13.90 12.41 11.35
N GLY A 33 -14.09 12.21 12.64
CA GLY A 33 -14.81 11.09 13.23
C GLY A 33 -13.91 9.88 13.47
N LYS A 34 -14.26 9.10 14.50
CA LYS A 34 -13.48 7.97 14.99
C LYS A 34 -13.12 6.93 13.92
N SER A 35 -14.06 6.55 13.06
CA SER A 35 -13.80 5.53 12.02
C SER A 35 -12.83 6.03 10.95
N ALA A 36 -12.98 7.29 10.52
CA ALA A 36 -12.08 7.89 9.53
C ALA A 36 -10.67 8.12 10.09
N GLU A 37 -10.57 8.52 11.35
CA GLU A 37 -9.29 8.64 12.05
C GLU A 37 -8.63 7.28 12.23
N LYS A 38 -9.36 6.24 12.66
CA LYS A 38 -8.83 4.88 12.77
C LYS A 38 -8.23 4.42 11.44
N LEU A 39 -8.93 4.64 10.33
CA LEU A 39 -8.42 4.27 9.00
C LEU A 39 -7.15 5.03 8.62
N SER A 40 -7.10 6.33 8.91
CA SER A 40 -5.91 7.18 8.68
C SER A 40 -4.73 6.77 9.56
N PHE A 41 -4.99 6.43 10.82
CA PHE A 41 -4.01 5.91 11.76
C PHE A 41 -3.40 4.60 11.21
N ILE A 42 -4.22 3.63 10.83
CA ILE A 42 -3.73 2.35 10.29
C ILE A 42 -2.88 2.60 9.03
N PHE A 43 -3.32 3.50 8.15
CA PHE A 43 -2.60 3.82 6.91
C PHE A 43 -1.19 4.36 7.18
N CYS A 44 -1.03 5.12 8.25
CA CYS A 44 0.25 5.66 8.70
C CYS A 44 1.14 4.61 9.41
N MET A 45 0.52 3.67 10.13
CA MET A 45 1.25 2.77 11.03
C MET A 45 1.65 1.44 10.40
N VAL A 46 0.99 1.01 9.33
CA VAL A 46 1.13 -0.36 8.82
C VAL A 46 2.46 -0.61 8.08
N ASP A 47 3.01 -1.81 8.24
CA ASP A 47 3.98 -2.40 7.31
C ASP A 47 3.22 -2.89 6.07
N ARG A 48 3.48 -2.26 4.92
CA ARG A 48 2.71 -2.52 3.70
C ARG A 48 2.83 -3.94 3.18
N SER A 49 3.92 -4.64 3.47
CA SER A 49 4.07 -6.05 3.09
C SER A 49 3.01 -6.94 3.74
N THR A 50 2.62 -6.65 4.99
CA THR A 50 1.58 -7.43 5.68
C THR A 50 0.17 -7.16 5.14
N VAL A 51 -0.02 -6.00 4.50
CA VAL A 51 -1.24 -5.72 3.73
C VAL A 51 -1.24 -6.56 2.45
N ASP A 52 -0.10 -6.59 1.75
CA ASP A 52 0.04 -7.35 0.50
C ASP A 52 -0.19 -8.84 0.74
N ASP A 53 0.40 -9.41 1.80
CA ASP A 53 0.18 -10.80 2.21
C ASP A 53 -1.32 -11.09 2.42
N SER A 54 -2.03 -10.18 3.10
CA SER A 54 -3.47 -10.35 3.35
C SER A 54 -4.31 -10.34 2.07
N VAL A 55 -3.89 -9.54 1.08
CA VAL A 55 -4.56 -9.39 -0.21
C VAL A 55 -4.24 -10.57 -1.13
N PHE A 56 -3.01 -11.07 -1.10
CA PHE A 56 -2.61 -12.27 -1.84
C PHE A 56 -3.26 -13.54 -1.28
N ALA A 57 -3.50 -13.61 0.04
CA ALA A 57 -4.22 -14.71 0.67
C ALA A 57 -5.74 -14.69 0.42
N TRP A 58 -6.29 -13.61 -0.15
CA TRP A 58 -7.73 -13.51 -0.43
C TRP A 58 -8.15 -14.31 -1.68
N GLU A 59 -9.29 -15.00 -1.54
CA GLU A 59 -9.96 -15.73 -2.60
C GLU A 59 -11.45 -15.34 -2.69
N PRO A 60 -12.10 -15.37 -3.88
CA PRO A 60 -13.49 -14.93 -4.07
C PRO A 60 -14.58 -15.62 -3.24
N ALA A 61 -14.29 -16.76 -2.61
CA ALA A 61 -15.19 -17.50 -1.73
C ALA A 61 -14.75 -17.48 -0.25
N CYS A 62 -13.78 -16.62 0.08
CA CYS A 62 -13.21 -16.53 1.41
C CYS A 62 -14.26 -16.02 2.43
N THR A 63 -14.38 -16.74 3.55
CA THR A 63 -15.24 -16.38 4.68
C THR A 63 -14.45 -15.73 5.84
N THR A 64 -13.26 -15.22 5.56
CA THR A 64 -12.43 -14.55 6.57
C THR A 64 -13.07 -13.24 6.98
N GLU A 65 -13.46 -13.15 8.25
CA GLU A 65 -14.10 -11.98 8.84
C GLU A 65 -13.14 -11.09 9.65
N ASN A 66 -11.96 -11.61 10.00
CA ASN A 66 -10.95 -10.91 10.78
C ASN A 66 -9.61 -10.95 10.05
N TYR A 67 -8.95 -9.79 9.97
CA TYR A 67 -7.67 -9.60 9.33
C TYR A 67 -6.70 -8.96 10.32
N THR A 68 -5.43 -9.30 10.21
CA THR A 68 -4.38 -8.74 11.06
C THR A 68 -3.28 -8.18 10.18
N PHE A 69 -2.99 -6.89 10.33
CA PHE A 69 -1.74 -6.31 9.81
C PHE A 69 -0.70 -6.22 10.92
N ARG A 70 0.55 -5.91 10.56
CA ARG A 70 1.57 -5.48 11.51
C ARG A 70 1.83 -3.99 11.37
N ALA A 71 2.06 -3.33 12.48
CA ALA A 71 2.67 -2.02 12.47
C ALA A 71 4.10 -2.10 11.91
N ARG A 72 4.61 -0.98 11.41
CA ARG A 72 5.96 -0.87 10.89
C ARG A 72 7.01 -1.40 11.88
N PRO A 73 8.06 -2.09 11.40
CA PRO A 73 9.05 -2.71 12.28
C PRO A 73 9.69 -1.73 13.27
N GLU A 74 10.03 -0.52 12.82
CA GLU A 74 10.62 0.54 13.64
C GLU A 74 9.66 1.13 14.68
N MET A 75 8.36 0.83 14.58
CA MET A 75 7.31 1.27 15.51
C MET A 75 6.89 0.17 16.49
N GLY A 76 7.62 -0.96 16.53
CA GLY A 76 7.40 -2.03 17.50
C GLY A 76 6.50 -3.17 17.02
N ARG A 77 6.09 -3.18 15.75
CA ARG A 77 5.48 -4.33 15.06
C ARG A 77 4.25 -4.96 15.76
N PHE A 78 3.52 -4.15 16.51
CA PHE A 78 2.31 -4.61 17.19
C PHE A 78 1.23 -5.03 16.16
N PRO A 79 0.36 -6.00 16.51
CA PRO A 79 -0.74 -6.39 15.63
C PRO A 79 -1.79 -5.28 15.51
N ILE A 80 -2.31 -5.11 14.32
CA ILE A 80 -3.43 -4.22 14.02
C ILE A 80 -4.59 -5.10 13.55
N GLU A 81 -5.59 -5.25 14.41
CA GLU A 81 -6.77 -6.08 14.12
C GLU A 81 -7.85 -5.28 13.39
N LEU A 82 -8.39 -5.88 12.32
CA LEU A 82 -9.46 -5.33 11.50
C LEU A 82 -10.55 -6.36 11.32
N ASN A 83 -11.80 -5.92 11.31
CA ASN A 83 -12.86 -6.72 10.70
C ASN A 83 -12.84 -6.60 9.16
N LYS A 84 -13.63 -7.42 8.48
CA LYS A 84 -13.71 -7.43 7.01
C LYS A 84 -14.03 -6.06 6.39
N GLU A 85 -14.95 -5.28 6.95
CA GLU A 85 -15.29 -3.96 6.40
C GLU A 85 -14.15 -2.95 6.57
N GLU A 86 -13.47 -2.96 7.71
CA GLU A 86 -12.30 -2.10 7.95
C GLU A 86 -11.13 -2.47 7.02
N TRP A 87 -10.94 -3.76 6.76
CA TRP A 87 -9.96 -4.26 5.79
C TRP A 87 -10.30 -3.83 4.35
N LEU A 88 -11.57 -3.94 3.94
CA LEU A 88 -12.03 -3.47 2.63
C LEU A 88 -11.91 -1.95 2.47
N ASP A 89 -12.26 -1.17 3.50
CA ASP A 89 -12.07 0.28 3.51
C ASP A 89 -10.58 0.65 3.38
N PHE A 90 -9.70 -0.13 4.01
CA PHE A 90 -8.26 0.07 3.94
C PHE A 90 -7.69 -0.22 2.55
N ILE A 91 -8.13 -1.31 1.93
CA ILE A 91 -7.73 -1.68 0.57
C ILE A 91 -8.20 -0.63 -0.42
N GLU A 92 -9.44 -0.20 -0.31
CA GLU A 92 -9.99 0.85 -1.18
C GLU A 92 -9.20 2.15 -1.07
N LEU A 93 -8.91 2.60 0.16
CA LEU A 93 -8.10 3.78 0.38
C LEU A 93 -6.68 3.61 -0.20
N THR A 94 -6.07 2.44 -0.02
CA THR A 94 -4.71 2.14 -0.49
C THR A 94 -4.63 2.08 -2.02
N LEU A 95 -5.63 1.50 -2.69
CA LEU A 95 -5.68 1.47 -4.14
C LEU A 95 -5.97 2.86 -4.71
N ALA A 96 -6.93 3.59 -4.13
CA ALA A 96 -7.29 4.93 -4.58
C ALA A 96 -6.11 5.92 -4.47
N ASP A 97 -5.37 5.85 -3.36
CA ASP A 97 -4.16 6.64 -3.14
C ASP A 97 -3.11 6.40 -4.23
N TRP A 98 -2.83 5.14 -4.54
CA TRP A 98 -1.83 4.81 -5.55
C TRP A 98 -2.27 5.19 -6.97
N LEU A 99 -3.52 4.91 -7.34
CA LEU A 99 -4.07 5.26 -8.66
C LEU A 99 -4.05 6.77 -8.90
N GLU A 100 -4.21 7.59 -7.87
CA GLU A 100 -4.14 9.04 -7.97
C GLU A 100 -2.70 9.55 -8.15
N GLN A 101 -1.72 8.92 -7.48
CA GLN A 101 -0.35 9.45 -7.42
C GLN A 101 0.61 8.90 -8.49
N VAL A 102 0.40 7.66 -8.98
CA VAL A 102 1.45 6.91 -9.71
C VAL A 102 1.92 7.61 -10.98
N GLU A 103 1.02 8.24 -11.74
CA GLU A 103 1.37 9.01 -12.95
C GLU A 103 2.32 10.16 -12.63
N GLY A 104 1.98 10.95 -11.61
CA GLY A 104 2.79 12.07 -11.15
C GLY A 104 4.14 11.60 -10.58
N ALA A 105 4.13 10.53 -9.79
CA ALA A 105 5.34 9.94 -9.23
C ALA A 105 6.29 9.41 -10.33
N ALA A 106 5.74 8.82 -11.39
CA ALA A 106 6.51 8.28 -12.52
C ALA A 106 7.20 9.36 -13.35
N ALA A 107 6.73 10.61 -13.31
CA ALA A 107 7.30 11.71 -14.07
C ALA A 107 8.73 12.08 -13.66
N THR A 108 9.17 11.71 -12.45
CA THR A 108 10.50 12.06 -11.93
C THR A 108 11.17 10.86 -11.25
N PRO A 109 12.52 10.77 -11.29
CA PRO A 109 13.23 9.74 -10.53
C PRO A 109 13.16 10.02 -9.03
N SER A 110 13.23 8.96 -8.22
CA SER A 110 13.20 9.05 -6.77
C SER A 110 14.36 8.27 -6.16
N LYS A 111 15.31 8.95 -5.53
CA LYS A 111 16.39 8.28 -4.78
C LYS A 111 15.87 7.51 -3.58
N LEU A 112 14.81 8.05 -2.97
CA LEU A 112 14.20 7.51 -1.77
C LEU A 112 13.48 6.18 -2.05
N TYR A 113 12.90 6.05 -3.25
CA TYR A 113 12.24 4.82 -3.69
C TYR A 113 13.08 3.98 -4.66
N LEU A 114 14.31 4.42 -4.96
CA LEU A 114 15.21 3.79 -5.93
C LEU A 114 14.63 3.74 -7.36
N TRP A 115 13.77 4.68 -7.72
CA TRP A 115 13.13 4.76 -9.03
C TRP A 115 13.92 5.61 -10.01
N LYS A 116 14.04 5.13 -11.24
CA LYS A 116 14.25 5.95 -12.43
C LYS A 116 12.91 6.48 -12.94
N THR A 117 12.95 7.43 -13.87
CA THR A 117 11.74 7.93 -14.54
C THR A 117 10.92 6.78 -15.13
N GLY A 118 9.62 6.76 -14.83
CA GLY A 118 8.68 5.71 -15.22
C GLY A 118 8.56 4.55 -14.23
N GLU A 119 9.54 4.30 -13.36
CA GLU A 119 9.57 3.07 -12.57
C GLU A 119 8.60 3.07 -11.37
N ALA A 120 7.93 4.19 -11.06
CA ALA A 120 6.93 4.26 -9.99
C ALA A 120 5.75 3.28 -10.19
N TYR A 121 5.42 2.93 -11.45
CA TYR A 121 4.42 1.89 -11.75
C TYR A 121 4.81 0.49 -11.28
N ALA A 122 6.11 0.23 -11.08
CA ALA A 122 6.59 -1.06 -10.59
C ALA A 122 6.23 -1.29 -9.11
N TYR A 123 6.03 -0.20 -8.36
CA TYR A 123 5.83 -0.23 -6.91
C TYR A 123 4.57 -1.01 -6.54
N ARG A 124 4.76 -2.13 -5.84
CA ARG A 124 3.72 -3.02 -5.29
C ARG A 124 2.59 -3.35 -6.28
N ARG A 125 2.88 -3.30 -7.59
CA ARG A 125 1.87 -3.37 -8.67
C ARG A 125 1.03 -4.64 -8.63
N MET A 126 1.63 -5.75 -8.20
CA MET A 126 0.93 -7.03 -8.06
C MET A 126 -0.12 -6.97 -6.95
N ALA A 127 0.20 -6.32 -5.83
CA ALA A 127 -0.75 -6.10 -4.77
C ALA A 127 -1.86 -5.14 -5.20
N TYR A 128 -1.54 -4.02 -5.87
CA TYR A 128 -2.56 -3.10 -6.38
C TYR A 128 -3.52 -3.75 -7.38
N ARG A 129 -3.02 -4.60 -8.28
CA ARG A 129 -3.88 -5.42 -9.14
C ARG A 129 -4.79 -6.33 -8.32
N LYS A 130 -4.24 -7.05 -7.36
CA LYS A 130 -5.03 -7.97 -6.52
C LYS A 130 -6.05 -7.21 -5.67
N MET A 131 -5.73 -6.02 -5.18
CA MET A 131 -6.68 -5.11 -4.52
C MET A 131 -7.84 -4.73 -5.43
N SER A 132 -7.57 -4.46 -6.71
CA SER A 132 -8.61 -4.21 -7.72
C SER A 132 -9.57 -5.40 -7.84
N GLU A 133 -9.04 -6.62 -7.96
CA GLU A 133 -9.84 -7.85 -8.01
C GLU A 133 -10.71 -8.05 -6.75
N VAL A 134 -10.12 -7.86 -5.56
CA VAL A 134 -10.82 -7.94 -4.27
C VAL A 134 -12.01 -6.97 -4.25
N LEU A 135 -11.80 -5.70 -4.59
CA LEU A 135 -12.83 -4.67 -4.50
C LEU A 135 -13.97 -4.88 -5.52
N VAL A 136 -13.67 -5.38 -6.71
CA VAL A 136 -14.68 -5.75 -7.71
C VAL A 136 -15.58 -6.87 -7.18
N ALA A 137 -15.00 -7.87 -6.52
CA ALA A 137 -15.73 -9.02 -5.99
C ALA A 137 -16.51 -8.69 -4.70
N GLU A 138 -15.91 -7.96 -3.77
CA GLU A 138 -16.45 -7.70 -2.43
C GLU A 138 -17.35 -6.46 -2.37
N ARG A 139 -17.17 -5.48 -3.28
CA ARG A 139 -17.97 -4.24 -3.35
C ARG A 139 -18.63 -4.03 -4.73
N PRO A 140 -19.29 -5.05 -5.32
CA PRO A 140 -19.73 -4.99 -6.72
C PRO A 140 -20.80 -3.91 -6.97
N LYS A 141 -21.62 -3.59 -5.96
CA LYS A 141 -22.67 -2.56 -6.09
C LYS A 141 -22.11 -1.16 -6.38
N ARG A 142 -20.87 -0.88 -5.96
CA ARG A 142 -20.25 0.45 -6.07
C ARG A 142 -19.01 0.44 -6.93
N LEU A 143 -18.22 -0.62 -6.90
CA LEU A 143 -16.85 -0.61 -7.44
C LEU A 143 -16.65 -1.51 -8.67
N LYS A 144 -17.63 -2.35 -9.03
CA LYS A 144 -17.48 -3.33 -10.12
C LYS A 144 -17.01 -2.71 -11.43
N ASP A 145 -17.57 -1.56 -11.80
CA ASP A 145 -17.23 -0.89 -13.07
C ASP A 145 -16.19 0.23 -12.87
N ILE A 146 -16.20 0.89 -11.71
CA ILE A 146 -15.33 2.05 -11.43
C ILE A 146 -13.87 1.62 -11.31
N VAL A 147 -13.59 0.56 -10.53
CA VAL A 147 -12.21 0.15 -10.23
C VAL A 147 -11.48 -0.33 -11.49
N PRO A 148 -12.04 -1.22 -12.32
CA PRO A 148 -11.38 -1.60 -13.58
C PRO A 148 -11.16 -0.42 -14.51
N GLN A 149 -12.16 0.46 -14.68
CA GLN A 149 -12.03 1.64 -15.55
C GLN A 149 -10.89 2.56 -15.11
N MET A 150 -10.79 2.86 -13.81
CA MET A 150 -9.72 3.71 -13.28
C MET A 150 -8.36 3.01 -13.38
N TYR A 151 -8.30 1.73 -13.03
CA TYR A 151 -7.07 0.94 -13.09
C TYR A 151 -6.55 0.86 -14.53
N ASP A 152 -7.40 0.52 -15.50
CA ASP A 152 -7.01 0.43 -16.91
C ASP A 152 -6.61 1.79 -17.49
N ALA A 153 -7.30 2.87 -17.10
CA ALA A 153 -6.95 4.22 -17.52
C ALA A 153 -5.54 4.61 -17.05
N VAL A 154 -5.23 4.38 -15.77
CA VAL A 154 -3.92 4.69 -15.17
C VAL A 154 -2.82 3.76 -15.70
N MET A 155 -3.08 2.46 -15.83
CA MET A 155 -2.09 1.53 -16.40
C MET A 155 -1.86 1.77 -17.89
N GLY A 156 -2.84 2.33 -18.60
CA GLY A 156 -2.74 2.73 -20.00
C GLY A 156 -1.71 3.84 -20.26
N THR A 157 -1.36 4.63 -19.24
CA THR A 157 -0.36 5.70 -19.35
C THR A 157 1.07 5.21 -19.08
N GLU A 158 1.25 3.97 -18.60
CA GLU A 158 2.57 3.37 -18.37
C GLU A 158 3.32 3.05 -19.68
N SER A 159 4.59 3.47 -19.73
CA SER A 159 5.52 3.11 -20.80
C SER A 159 5.74 1.58 -20.87
N PRO A 160 5.76 0.97 -22.07
CA PRO A 160 6.10 -0.44 -22.22
C PRO A 160 7.44 -0.85 -21.58
N ALA A 161 8.39 0.08 -21.46
CA ALA A 161 9.71 -0.19 -20.89
C ALA A 161 9.69 -0.57 -19.39
N THR A 162 8.64 -0.23 -18.65
CA THR A 162 8.55 -0.47 -17.20
C THR A 162 7.54 -1.56 -16.83
N ARG A 163 6.78 -2.09 -17.80
CA ARG A 163 5.71 -3.08 -17.57
C ARG A 163 6.20 -4.40 -16.99
N SER A 164 7.44 -4.77 -17.26
CA SER A 164 8.07 -5.98 -16.74
C SER A 164 8.68 -5.80 -15.34
N LEU A 165 8.71 -4.57 -14.83
CA LEU A 165 9.31 -4.24 -13.54
C LEU A 165 8.32 -4.45 -12.39
N VAL A 166 8.84 -4.99 -11.29
CA VAL A 166 8.15 -5.10 -10.00
C VAL A 166 9.09 -4.64 -8.89
N GLN A 167 8.57 -3.81 -7.99
CA GLN A 167 9.18 -3.51 -6.70
C GLN A 167 8.24 -4.03 -5.62
N PRO A 168 8.49 -5.23 -5.06
CA PRO A 168 7.53 -5.92 -4.20
C PRO A 168 7.38 -5.29 -2.82
N ARG A 169 8.37 -4.51 -2.38
CA ARG A 169 8.42 -3.95 -1.02
C ARG A 169 8.91 -2.51 -1.04
N THR A 170 8.32 -1.68 -0.17
CA THR A 170 8.75 -0.31 0.07
C THR A 170 10.20 -0.27 0.57
N PRO A 171 11.10 0.51 -0.05
CA PRO A 171 12.43 0.74 0.50
C PRO A 171 12.35 1.42 1.88
N PRO A 172 13.27 1.15 2.83
CA PRO A 172 13.27 1.83 4.11
C PRO A 172 13.52 3.34 3.92
N GLN A 173 12.66 4.17 4.52
CA GLN A 173 12.73 5.63 4.37
C GLN A 173 13.57 6.35 5.43
N SER A 174 14.15 5.59 6.37
CA SER A 174 15.02 6.09 7.44
C SER A 174 15.99 5.02 7.92
N ASP A 175 17.06 5.43 8.62
CA ASP A 175 18.02 4.50 9.23
C ASP A 175 17.35 3.57 10.25
N ALA A 176 16.35 4.06 10.98
CA ALA A 176 15.58 3.25 11.93
C ALA A 176 14.79 2.15 11.20
N ALA A 177 14.13 2.49 10.09
CA ALA A 177 13.43 1.50 9.26
C ALA A 177 14.41 0.48 8.65
N ALA A 178 15.56 0.94 8.14
CA ALA A 178 16.58 0.06 7.57
C ALA A 178 17.15 -0.91 8.62
N ALA A 179 17.46 -0.42 9.82
CA ALA A 179 17.94 -1.26 10.92
C ALA A 179 16.88 -2.27 11.38
N ALA A 180 15.61 -1.86 11.45
CA ALA A 180 14.53 -2.76 11.83
C ALA A 180 14.30 -3.88 10.80
N LEU A 181 14.34 -3.56 9.50
CA LEU A 181 14.28 -4.56 8.43
C LEU A 181 15.47 -5.52 8.45
N ALA A 182 16.69 -5.01 8.70
CA ALA A 182 17.88 -5.86 8.86
C ALA A 182 17.76 -6.80 10.06
N ALA A 183 17.18 -6.33 11.18
CA ALA A 183 16.91 -7.16 12.34
C ALA A 183 15.89 -8.28 12.03
N LEU A 184 14.80 -7.97 11.31
CA LEU A 184 13.84 -8.97 10.85
C LEU A 184 14.48 -10.00 9.92
N ARG A 185 15.31 -9.56 8.97
CA ARG A 185 16.08 -10.46 8.10
C ARG A 185 16.99 -11.39 8.92
N SER A 186 17.64 -10.88 9.96
CA SER A 186 18.55 -11.66 10.81
C SER A 186 17.86 -12.78 11.61
N VAL A 187 16.54 -12.67 11.82
CA VAL A 187 15.72 -13.71 12.46
C VAL A 187 14.97 -14.59 11.47
N GLY A 188 15.29 -14.48 10.17
CA GLY A 188 14.80 -15.37 9.11
C GLY A 188 13.55 -14.89 8.38
N GLU A 189 13.14 -13.63 8.53
CA GLU A 189 12.08 -13.09 7.67
C GLU A 189 12.59 -12.85 6.25
N ASP A 190 11.74 -13.15 5.26
CA ASP A 190 12.03 -12.96 3.84
C ASP A 190 11.95 -11.48 3.47
N ILE A 191 13.04 -10.77 3.77
CA ILE A 191 13.19 -9.34 3.48
C ILE A 191 14.27 -9.19 2.40
N PRO A 192 13.94 -8.64 1.21
CA PRO A 192 14.91 -8.51 0.12
C PRO A 192 16.10 -7.62 0.52
N GLU A 193 17.28 -7.89 -0.05
CA GLU A 193 18.45 -7.01 0.10
C GLU A 193 18.39 -5.82 -0.85
N ASP A 194 17.94 -6.06 -2.08
CA ASP A 194 17.70 -5.04 -3.09
C ASP A 194 16.21 -4.69 -3.15
N PHE A 195 15.90 -3.42 -2.89
CA PHE A 195 14.54 -2.90 -2.95
C PHE A 195 14.26 -2.16 -4.26
N SER A 196 15.19 -2.10 -5.21
CA SER A 196 14.96 -1.42 -6.48
C SER A 196 14.00 -2.23 -7.38
N PRO A 197 13.29 -1.58 -8.32
CA PRO A 197 12.46 -2.28 -9.30
C PRO A 197 13.26 -3.32 -10.11
N GLN A 198 12.78 -4.56 -10.13
CA GLN A 198 13.43 -5.68 -10.83
C GLN A 198 12.54 -6.23 -11.95
N VAL A 199 13.17 -6.72 -13.01
CA VAL A 199 12.46 -7.47 -14.06
C VAL A 199 12.01 -8.81 -13.50
N VAL A 200 10.71 -9.10 -13.58
CA VAL A 200 10.17 -10.41 -13.21
C VAL A 200 9.87 -11.20 -14.47
N ALA A 201 10.56 -12.32 -14.65
CA ALA A 201 10.36 -13.19 -15.81
C ALA A 201 8.92 -13.73 -15.85
N GLY A 202 8.27 -13.63 -17.01
CA GLY A 202 6.90 -14.11 -17.22
C GLY A 202 5.79 -13.14 -16.78
N LEU A 203 6.13 -11.96 -16.27
CA LEU A 203 5.15 -10.97 -15.80
C LEU A 203 4.25 -10.44 -16.92
N GLU A 204 4.78 -10.25 -18.13
CA GLU A 204 4.02 -9.76 -19.28
C GLU A 204 2.83 -10.68 -19.64
N ALA A 205 2.99 -12.00 -19.49
CA ALA A 205 1.93 -12.96 -19.70
C ALA A 205 0.90 -12.98 -18.55
N ALA A 206 1.31 -12.58 -17.35
CA ALA A 206 0.40 -12.44 -16.21
C ALA A 206 -0.40 -11.14 -16.30
N LEU A 207 0.19 -10.04 -16.79
CA LEU A 207 -0.41 -8.69 -16.90
C LEU A 207 -1.25 -8.43 -18.16
N ALA A 208 -1.14 -9.26 -19.19
CA ALA A 208 -1.99 -9.25 -20.38
C ALA A 208 -3.39 -9.82 -20.11
#